data_AF-A0A6P4YC65-F1
#
_entry.id   AF-A0A6P4YC65-F1
#
_cell.length_a   1.000
_cell.length_b   1.000
_cell.length_c   1.000
_cell.angle_alpha   90.00
_cell.angle_beta   90.00
_cell.angle_gamma   90.00
#
_symmetry.space_group_name_H-M   'P 1'
#
loop_
_entity.id
_entity.type
_entity.pdbx_description
1 polymer ?
#
loop_
_entity_poly.entity_id
_entity_poly.type
_entity_poly.pdbx_seq_one_letter_code
_entity_poly.pdbx_strand_id
1 'polypeptide(L)'
;MESLVEELTCPVCLELYEQPVLLPCAHSLCKRCAGEVFAEAARKPPPQPAEQGAAKQVQCPSCRHKFQLPELGVEGLRRNTTLQNIVDRYREAKNNTAAPKAVPCQMCDLEPPAEAVKTCLVCDNSYCETCLTTFHPMKGGLARHTLTEPSAAAPKVLMCTEHVQEKVNMYCATDQSLVCSLCKLVGKHKDHEVAAVSLLVDVSPA
;
A
#
# COMPACT_ATOMS: atom_id res chain seq x y z
N MET A 1 -12.86 10.65 -2.88
CA MET A 1 -12.22 9.70 -1.93
C MET A 1 -12.72 9.90 -0.50
N GLU A 2 -13.28 11.06 -0.15
CA GLU A 2 -13.84 11.35 1.20
C GLU A 2 -15.10 10.53 1.54
N SER A 3 -15.89 10.13 0.54
CA SER A 3 -17.14 9.38 0.74
C SER A 3 -16.96 8.00 1.39
N LEU A 4 -15.79 7.38 1.26
CA LEU A 4 -15.51 6.05 1.82
C LEU A 4 -15.09 6.09 3.29
N VAL A 5 -14.65 7.25 3.80
CA VAL A 5 -14.16 7.37 5.18
C VAL A 5 -15.30 7.16 6.15
N GLU A 6 -16.47 7.74 5.89
CA GLU A 6 -17.65 7.60 6.75
C GLU A 6 -18.10 6.14 6.88
N GLU A 7 -18.06 5.37 5.79
CA GLU A 7 -18.41 3.94 5.78
C GLU A 7 -17.40 3.06 6.53
N LEU A 8 -16.13 3.48 6.57
CA LEU A 8 -15.04 2.76 7.23
C LEU A 8 -14.75 3.26 8.65
N THR A 9 -15.60 4.13 9.18
CA THR A 9 -15.44 4.75 10.49
C THR A 9 -16.33 4.08 11.53
N CYS A 10 -15.78 3.85 12.72
CA CYS A 10 -16.50 3.33 13.87
C CYS A 10 -17.41 4.42 14.47
N PRO A 11 -18.71 4.15 14.70
CA PRO A 11 -19.66 5.14 15.21
C PRO A 11 -19.43 5.51 16.70
N VAL A 12 -18.53 4.80 17.40
CA VAL A 12 -18.22 5.03 18.81
C VAL A 12 -16.98 5.90 18.97
N CYS A 13 -15.86 5.51 18.35
CA CYS A 13 -14.61 6.28 18.47
C CYS A 13 -14.39 7.29 17.35
N LEU A 14 -15.22 7.29 16.30
CA LEU A 14 -15.13 8.18 15.14
C LEU A 14 -13.79 8.07 14.38
N GLU A 15 -13.11 6.93 14.55
CA GLU A 15 -11.88 6.58 13.86
C GLU A 15 -12.12 5.37 12.94
N LEU A 16 -11.22 5.14 11.99
CA LEU A 16 -11.24 3.94 11.15
C LEU A 16 -11.27 2.67 12.01
N TYR A 17 -12.07 1.68 11.60
CA TYR A 17 -12.21 0.45 12.39
C TYR A 17 -10.86 -0.21 12.70
N GLU A 18 -10.69 -0.58 13.97
CA GLU A 18 -9.53 -1.33 14.45
C GLU A 18 -10.03 -2.61 15.13
N GLN A 19 -9.64 -3.76 14.56
CA GLN A 19 -10.12 -5.07 14.95
C GLN A 19 -11.65 -5.11 15.05
N PRO A 20 -12.38 -4.86 13.94
CA PRO A 20 -13.82 -4.81 13.96
C PRO A 20 -14.42 -6.17 14.37
N VAL A 21 -15.38 -6.12 15.29
CA VAL A 21 -16.18 -7.28 15.74
C VAL A 21 -17.63 -7.12 15.29
N LEU A 22 -18.26 -8.23 14.91
CA LEU A 22 -19.65 -8.31 14.47
C LEU A 22 -20.57 -8.51 15.68
N LEU A 23 -21.54 -7.62 15.80
CA LEU A 23 -22.67 -7.76 16.71
C LEU A 23 -23.72 -8.72 16.10
N PRO A 24 -24.64 -9.29 16.90
CA PRO A 24 -25.73 -10.13 16.39
C PRO A 24 -26.66 -9.43 15.38
N CYS A 25 -26.69 -8.10 15.38
CA CYS A 25 -27.41 -7.28 14.41
C CYS A 25 -26.60 -6.96 13.13
N ALA A 26 -25.48 -7.67 12.90
CA ALA A 26 -24.55 -7.50 11.77
C ALA A 26 -23.82 -6.14 11.68
N HIS A 27 -24.02 -5.22 12.63
CA HIS A 27 -23.19 -4.01 12.73
C HIS A 27 -21.82 -4.33 13.30
N SER A 28 -20.81 -3.58 12.85
CA SER A 28 -19.44 -3.71 13.32
C SER A 28 -19.07 -2.59 14.30
N LEU A 29 -18.24 -2.90 15.28
CA LEU A 29 -17.59 -1.94 16.18
C LEU A 29 -16.12 -2.33 16.35
N CYS A 30 -15.24 -1.39 16.70
CA CYS A 30 -13.89 -1.75 17.15
C CYS A 30 -13.97 -2.66 18.38
N LYS A 31 -13.06 -3.63 18.51
CA LYS A 31 -13.01 -4.53 19.66
C LYS A 31 -13.01 -3.78 21.00
N ARG A 32 -12.22 -2.71 21.11
CA ARG A 32 -12.18 -1.84 22.30
C ARG A 32 -13.53 -1.18 22.57
N CYS A 33 -14.13 -0.57 21.55
CA CYS A 33 -15.42 0.14 21.67
C CYS A 33 -16.56 -0.81 22.06
N ALA A 34 -16.57 -2.04 21.54
CA ALA A 34 -17.53 -3.06 21.97
C ALA A 34 -17.36 -3.36 23.47
N GLY A 35 -16.12 -3.51 23.95
CA GLY A 35 -15.82 -3.72 25.37
C GLY A 35 -16.30 -2.60 26.28
N GLU A 36 -16.11 -1.35 25.88
CA GLU A 36 -16.56 -0.17 26.63
C GLU A 36 -18.09 -0.14 26.74
N VAL A 37 -18.80 -0.30 25.62
CA VAL A 37 -20.28 -0.35 25.58
C VAL A 37 -20.83 -1.47 26.47
N PHE A 38 -20.15 -2.62 26.51
CA PHE A 38 -20.56 -3.75 27.34
C PHE A 38 -20.25 -3.53 28.83
N ALA A 39 -19.12 -2.91 29.14
CA ALA A 39 -18.76 -2.54 30.50
C ALA A 39 -19.75 -1.52 31.08
N GLU A 40 -20.21 -0.55 30.29
CA GLU A 40 -21.25 0.40 30.70
C GLU A 40 -22.60 -0.28 30.93
N ALA A 41 -23.01 -1.21 30.05
CA ALA A 41 -24.21 -2.01 30.25
C ALA A 41 -24.13 -2.87 31.52
N ALA A 42 -22.93 -3.32 31.90
CA ALA A 42 -22.71 -4.08 33.12
C ALA A 42 -22.76 -3.25 34.41
N ARG A 43 -22.49 -1.94 34.33
CA ARG A 43 -22.53 -1.00 35.47
C ARG A 43 -23.92 -0.48 35.80
N LYS A 44 -24.90 -0.60 34.89
CA LYS A 44 -26.28 -0.21 35.21
C LYS A 44 -26.79 -1.08 36.36
N PRO A 45 -27.29 -0.46 37.46
CA PRO A 45 -27.83 -1.20 38.58
C PRO A 45 -28.98 -2.08 38.08
N PRO A 46 -29.13 -3.30 38.63
CA PRO A 46 -30.20 -4.19 38.22
C PRO A 46 -31.56 -3.49 38.42
N PRO A 47 -32.53 -3.68 37.50
CA PRO A 47 -33.92 -3.43 37.85
C PRO A 47 -34.27 -4.29 39.07
N GLN A 48 -35.21 -3.78 39.86
CA GLN A 48 -35.70 -4.23 41.16
C GLN A 48 -35.80 -5.78 41.35
N PRO A 49 -35.87 -6.31 42.60
CA PRO A 49 -35.41 -7.64 43.01
C PRO A 49 -36.08 -8.91 42.40
N ALA A 50 -36.86 -8.80 41.32
CA ALA A 50 -37.71 -9.87 40.80
C ALA A 50 -37.08 -10.72 39.68
N GLU A 51 -35.96 -10.32 39.05
CA GLU A 51 -35.38 -11.05 37.91
C GLU A 51 -34.07 -11.76 38.25
N GLN A 52 -34.16 -12.81 39.07
CA GLN A 52 -33.09 -13.76 39.29
C GLN A 52 -32.98 -14.66 38.04
N GLY A 53 -32.13 -14.26 37.08
CA GLY A 53 -31.79 -15.08 35.90
C GLY A 53 -31.62 -14.33 34.57
N ALA A 54 -31.81 -13.01 34.53
CA ALA A 54 -31.75 -12.27 33.26
C ALA A 54 -30.30 -11.99 32.82
N ALA A 55 -29.87 -12.65 31.73
CA ALA A 55 -28.65 -12.27 31.04
C ALA A 55 -28.72 -10.77 30.66
N LYS A 56 -27.69 -10.01 31.02
CA LYS A 56 -27.61 -8.55 30.77
C LYS A 56 -27.74 -8.28 29.27
N GLN A 57 -28.82 -7.60 28.88
CA GLN A 57 -29.04 -7.19 27.50
C GLN A 57 -28.21 -5.95 27.17
N VAL A 58 -27.57 -5.96 26.01
CA VAL A 58 -26.80 -4.80 25.51
C VAL A 58 -27.39 -4.32 24.19
N GLN A 59 -27.27 -3.01 23.96
CA GLN A 59 -27.85 -2.32 22.83
C GLN A 59 -26.76 -1.91 21.84
N CYS A 60 -27.00 -2.18 20.56
CA CYS A 60 -26.13 -1.70 19.48
C CYS A 60 -26.18 -0.16 19.37
N PRO A 61 -25.05 0.56 19.36
CA PRO A 61 -25.01 2.01 19.17
C PRO A 61 -25.57 2.46 17.82
N SER A 62 -25.39 1.65 16.76
CA SER A 62 -25.78 2.00 15.39
C SER A 62 -27.28 1.85 15.14
N CYS A 63 -27.88 0.71 15.52
CA CYS A 63 -29.27 0.40 15.19
C CYS A 63 -30.19 0.23 16.39
N ARG A 64 -29.67 0.37 17.62
CA ARG A 64 -30.42 0.22 18.88
C ARG A 64 -31.02 -1.17 19.11
N HIS A 65 -30.64 -2.17 18.33
CA HIS A 65 -31.04 -3.56 18.55
C HIS A 65 -30.48 -4.09 19.89
N LYS A 66 -31.34 -4.71 20.70
CA LYS A 66 -30.98 -5.31 21.99
C LYS A 66 -30.69 -6.79 21.81
N PHE A 67 -29.58 -7.27 22.35
CA PHE A 67 -29.17 -8.66 22.27
C PHE A 67 -28.47 -9.10 23.56
N GLN A 68 -28.37 -10.41 23.77
CA GLN A 68 -27.61 -11.00 24.87
C GLN A 68 -26.17 -11.25 24.43
N LEU A 69 -25.22 -10.93 25.31
CA LEU A 69 -23.81 -11.21 25.06
C LEU A 69 -23.48 -12.70 25.24
N PRO A 70 -22.52 -13.23 24.47
CA PRO A 70 -21.92 -14.53 24.75
C PRO A 70 -21.29 -14.55 26.15
N GLU A 71 -21.14 -15.74 26.74
CA GLU A 71 -20.48 -15.90 28.05
C GLU A 71 -19.04 -15.36 28.08
N LEU A 72 -18.35 -15.43 26.93
CA LEU A 72 -17.00 -14.87 26.73
C LEU A 72 -16.99 -13.35 26.48
N GLY A 73 -18.14 -12.68 26.55
CA GLY A 73 -18.27 -11.24 26.33
C GLY A 73 -17.84 -10.81 24.92
N VAL A 74 -17.00 -9.77 24.83
CA VAL A 74 -16.46 -9.27 23.54
C VAL A 74 -15.65 -10.33 22.81
N GLU A 75 -14.90 -11.17 23.55
CA GLU A 75 -14.04 -12.20 22.95
C GLU A 75 -14.86 -13.29 22.25
N GLY A 76 -16.13 -13.46 22.65
CA GLY A 76 -17.06 -14.37 21.99
C GLY A 76 -17.64 -13.84 20.67
N LEU A 77 -17.40 -12.58 20.32
CA LEU A 77 -17.91 -12.00 19.08
C LEU A 77 -17.03 -12.37 17.88
N ARG A 78 -17.67 -12.61 16.74
CA ARG A 78 -16.95 -12.91 15.50
C ARG A 78 -16.23 -11.66 15.01
N ARG A 79 -14.96 -11.80 14.61
CA ARG A 79 -14.20 -10.72 13.97
C ARG A 79 -14.68 -10.51 12.54
N ASN A 80 -14.78 -9.27 12.09
CA ASN A 80 -15.08 -8.90 10.71
C ASN A 80 -13.76 -8.76 9.93
N THR A 81 -13.16 -9.87 9.52
CA THR A 81 -11.89 -9.85 8.79
C THR A 81 -12.01 -9.13 7.44
N THR A 82 -13.16 -9.22 6.77
CA THR A 82 -13.41 -8.51 5.51
C THR A 82 -13.33 -6.99 5.70
N LEU A 83 -14.01 -6.44 6.72
CA LEU A 83 -13.94 -5.01 7.01
C LEU A 83 -12.53 -4.57 7.42
N GLN A 84 -11.83 -5.39 8.21
CA GLN A 84 -10.43 -5.12 8.56
C GLN A 84 -9.55 -5.01 7.30
N ASN A 85 -9.66 -5.97 6.37
CA ASN A 85 -8.90 -5.96 5.12
C ASN A 85 -9.21 -4.73 4.26
N ILE A 86 -10.47 -4.26 4.24
CA ILE A 86 -10.85 -3.06 3.49
C ILE A 86 -10.22 -1.81 4.13
N VAL A 87 -10.26 -1.71 5.46
CA VAL A 87 -9.62 -0.60 6.20
C VAL A 87 -8.11 -0.59 5.99
N ASP A 88 -7.48 -1.76 5.99
CA ASP A 88 -6.03 -1.88 5.78
C ASP A 88 -5.66 -1.43 4.36
N ARG A 89 -6.38 -1.88 3.33
CA ARG A 89 -6.19 -1.40 1.95
C ARG A 89 -6.44 0.10 1.82
N TYR A 90 -7.41 0.65 2.55
CA TYR A 90 -7.66 2.09 2.56
C TYR A 90 -6.50 2.86 3.21
N ARG A 91 -5.97 2.37 4.34
CA ARG A 91 -4.79 2.94 5.01
C ARG A 91 -3.56 2.87 4.12
N GLU A 92 -3.34 1.74 3.44
CA GLU A 92 -2.27 1.56 2.47
C GLU A 92 -2.43 2.50 1.27
N ALA A 93 -3.64 2.65 0.72
CA ALA A 93 -3.89 3.60 -0.37
C ALA A 93 -3.65 5.05 0.08
N LYS A 94 -4.13 5.42 1.28
CA LYS A 94 -3.91 6.75 1.87
C LYS A 94 -2.41 7.00 2.15
N ASN A 95 -1.68 5.98 2.60
CA ASN A 95 -0.24 6.04 2.84
C ASN A 95 0.59 5.98 1.54
N ASN A 96 0.07 5.34 0.49
CA ASN A 96 0.67 5.35 -0.86
C ASN A 96 0.37 6.65 -1.61
N THR A 97 -0.62 7.44 -1.16
CA THR A 97 -0.82 8.84 -1.57
C THR A 97 -0.10 9.85 -0.68
N ALA A 98 0.60 9.41 0.36
CA ALA A 98 1.35 10.29 1.25
C ALA A 98 2.75 10.58 0.68
N ALA A 99 2.79 11.50 -0.31
CA ALA A 99 3.99 12.11 -0.90
C ALA A 99 4.99 11.13 -1.54
N PRO A 100 5.77 11.55 -2.56
CA PRO A 100 6.95 10.79 -2.93
C PRO A 100 7.82 10.69 -1.67
N LYS A 101 8.02 9.48 -1.12
CA LYS A 101 9.02 9.28 -0.08
C LYS A 101 10.32 9.88 -0.61
N ALA A 102 10.84 10.91 0.06
CA ALA A 102 12.11 11.55 -0.25
C ALA A 102 13.14 10.45 -0.53
N VAL A 103 13.58 10.33 -1.78
CA VAL A 103 14.50 9.26 -2.20
C VAL A 103 15.86 9.62 -1.63
N PRO A 104 16.51 8.75 -0.83
CA PRO A 104 17.81 9.07 -0.26
C PRO A 104 18.90 9.03 -1.34
N CYS A 105 19.89 9.91 -1.21
CA CYS A 105 21.13 9.88 -1.97
C CYS A 105 21.91 8.60 -1.66
N GLN A 106 22.30 7.85 -2.68
CA GLN A 106 23.03 6.58 -2.54
C GLN A 106 24.56 6.75 -2.54
N MET A 107 25.03 7.95 -2.86
CA MET A 107 26.46 8.28 -2.96
C MET A 107 26.92 9.21 -1.83
N CYS A 108 26.08 9.41 -0.82
CA CYS A 108 26.33 10.32 0.28
C CYS A 108 26.75 9.55 1.53
N ASP A 109 27.83 9.98 2.18
CA ASP A 109 28.30 9.41 3.45
C ASP A 109 27.62 10.05 4.68
N LEU A 110 26.50 10.73 4.48
CA LEU A 110 25.74 11.39 5.55
C LEU A 110 24.79 10.42 6.25
N GLU A 111 24.65 10.54 7.57
CA GLU A 111 23.65 9.82 8.36
C GLU A 111 22.73 10.84 9.09
N PRO A 112 21.44 10.97 8.69
CA PRO A 112 20.81 10.31 7.53
C PRO A 112 21.29 10.87 6.17
N PRO A 113 21.24 10.07 5.09
CA PRO A 113 21.62 10.52 3.75
C PRO A 113 20.77 11.70 3.29
N ALA A 114 21.39 12.64 2.58
CA ALA A 114 20.68 13.77 1.99
C ALA A 114 19.62 13.31 0.98
N GLU A 115 18.56 14.10 0.81
CA GLU A 115 17.53 13.84 -0.19
C GLU A 115 18.11 13.96 -1.61
N ALA A 116 17.79 12.98 -2.46
CA ALA A 116 18.16 12.99 -3.85
C ALA A 116 17.32 14.02 -4.61
N VAL A 117 17.97 14.76 -5.50
CA VAL A 117 17.32 15.75 -6.38
C VAL A 117 17.16 15.23 -7.80
N LYS A 118 17.95 14.20 -8.18
CA LYS A 118 17.92 13.56 -9.50
C LYS A 118 18.28 12.07 -9.39
N THR A 119 17.66 11.26 -10.26
CA THR A 119 18.01 9.86 -10.48
C THR A 119 18.52 9.68 -11.90
N CYS A 120 19.64 9.00 -12.08
CA CYS A 120 20.19 8.70 -13.40
C CYS A 120 19.71 7.33 -13.88
N LEU A 121 18.93 7.29 -14.96
CA LEU A 121 18.40 6.02 -15.51
C LEU A 121 19.45 5.12 -16.17
N VAL A 122 20.68 5.62 -16.32
CA VAL A 122 21.81 4.88 -16.90
C VAL A 122 22.72 4.35 -15.79
N CYS A 123 22.94 5.13 -14.73
CA CYS A 123 23.72 4.70 -13.57
C CYS A 123 22.87 3.93 -12.55
N ASP A 124 21.54 4.01 -12.65
CA ASP A 124 20.56 3.45 -11.70
C ASP A 124 20.74 3.96 -10.25
N ASN A 125 21.32 5.16 -10.13
CA ASN A 125 21.64 5.78 -8.85
C ASN A 125 20.90 7.11 -8.67
N SER A 126 20.52 7.39 -7.43
CA SER A 126 19.93 8.65 -6.99
C SER A 126 20.94 9.51 -6.24
N TYR A 127 21.01 10.80 -6.60
CA TYR A 127 22.03 11.72 -6.15
C TYR A 127 21.41 12.97 -5.52
N CYS A 128 21.94 13.43 -4.38
CA CYS A 128 21.73 14.80 -3.92
C CYS A 128 22.49 15.79 -4.82
N GLU A 129 22.22 17.09 -4.71
CA GLU A 129 22.81 18.10 -5.58
C GLU A 129 24.35 18.10 -5.55
N THR A 130 24.94 17.93 -4.37
CA THR A 130 26.39 17.83 -4.18
C THR A 130 26.96 16.58 -4.84
N CYS A 131 26.34 15.41 -4.59
CA CYS A 131 26.83 14.15 -5.14
C CYS A 131 26.59 14.03 -6.63
N LEU A 132 25.55 14.68 -7.16
CA LEU A 132 25.30 14.75 -8.59
C LEU A 132 26.44 15.52 -9.26
N THR A 133 26.82 16.68 -8.73
CA THR A 133 27.90 17.48 -9.34
C THR A 133 29.28 16.82 -9.20
N THR A 134 29.52 16.14 -8.08
CA THR A 134 30.82 15.49 -7.78
C THR A 134 31.01 14.18 -8.53
N PHE A 135 30.00 13.32 -8.55
CA PHE A 135 30.10 11.95 -9.09
C PHE A 135 29.37 11.77 -10.43
N HIS A 136 28.54 12.72 -10.84
CA HIS A 136 27.87 12.76 -12.14
C HIS A 136 27.98 14.14 -12.81
N PRO A 137 29.22 14.62 -13.09
CA PRO A 137 29.39 15.90 -13.76
C PRO A 137 28.81 15.85 -15.18
N MET A 138 28.09 16.90 -15.59
CA MET A 138 27.51 17.11 -16.93
C MET A 138 28.56 17.33 -18.05
N LYS A 139 29.75 16.73 -17.91
CA LYS A 139 30.87 16.84 -18.84
C LYS A 139 31.30 15.46 -19.32
N GLY A 140 31.66 15.35 -20.60
CA GLY A 140 32.09 14.08 -21.19
C GLY A 140 30.95 13.07 -21.37
N GLY A 141 31.24 11.78 -21.24
CA GLY A 141 30.30 10.69 -21.53
C GLY A 141 29.02 10.70 -20.68
N LEU A 142 29.09 11.24 -19.46
CA LEU A 142 27.98 11.29 -18.49
C LEU A 142 26.92 12.33 -18.86
N ALA A 143 27.27 13.33 -19.68
CA ALA A 143 26.33 14.36 -20.15
C ALA A 143 25.17 13.79 -20.99
N ARG A 144 25.34 12.57 -21.51
CA ARG A 144 24.32 11.87 -22.32
C ARG A 144 23.36 11.05 -21.46
N HIS A 145 23.61 10.93 -20.16
CA HIS A 145 22.77 10.14 -19.29
C HIS A 145 21.48 10.89 -18.97
N THR A 146 20.34 10.20 -19.03
CA THR A 146 19.03 10.78 -18.71
C THR A 146 18.87 10.87 -17.18
N LEU A 147 18.69 12.09 -16.68
CA LEU A 147 18.32 12.36 -15.30
C LEU A 147 16.82 12.63 -15.19
N THR A 148 16.14 11.93 -14.30
CA THR A 148 14.71 12.13 -14.01
C THR A 148 14.51 12.59 -12.57
N GLU A 149 13.28 12.97 -12.25
CA GLU A 149 12.90 13.23 -10.87
C GLU A 149 13.06 11.95 -10.03
N PRO A 150 13.55 12.08 -8.79
CA PRO A 150 13.68 10.96 -7.87
C PRO A 150 12.29 10.51 -7.44
N SER A 151 11.90 9.32 -7.90
CA SER A 151 10.66 8.66 -7.50
C SER A 151 10.99 7.42 -6.69
N ALA A 152 10.33 7.25 -5.54
CA ALA A 152 10.35 6.00 -4.78
C ALA A 152 9.74 4.82 -5.58
N ALA A 153 8.97 5.13 -6.62
CA ALA A 153 8.54 4.21 -7.66
C ALA A 153 9.36 4.49 -8.93
N ALA A 154 10.62 4.04 -8.96
CA ALA A 154 11.36 3.99 -10.21
C ALA A 154 10.64 2.98 -11.14
N PRO A 155 10.27 3.35 -12.38
CA PRO A 155 9.86 2.36 -13.36
C PRO A 155 11.04 1.41 -13.55
N LYS A 156 10.87 0.14 -13.19
CA LYS A 156 11.89 -0.89 -13.41
C LYS A 156 12.06 -1.06 -14.90
N VAL A 157 13.05 -0.38 -15.46
CA VAL A 157 13.42 -0.54 -16.86
C VAL A 157 14.07 -1.92 -16.98
N LEU A 158 13.41 -2.83 -17.69
CA LEU A 158 13.96 -4.14 -17.96
C LEU A 158 15.15 -4.00 -18.92
N MET A 159 16.34 -4.39 -18.46
CA MET A 159 17.55 -4.46 -19.27
C MET A 159 17.59 -5.79 -20.03
N CYS A 160 18.12 -5.78 -21.25
CA CYS A 160 18.25 -7.00 -22.04
C CYS A 160 19.32 -7.93 -21.43
N THR A 161 19.01 -9.22 -21.35
CA THR A 161 19.90 -10.24 -20.78
C THR A 161 21.17 -10.46 -21.60
N GLU A 162 21.08 -10.33 -22.93
CA GLU A 162 22.21 -10.49 -23.85
C GLU A 162 22.97 -9.18 -24.06
N HIS A 163 22.28 -8.04 -23.97
CA HIS A 163 22.83 -6.70 -24.15
C HIS A 163 22.54 -5.87 -22.91
N VAL A 164 23.35 -6.06 -21.86
CA VAL A 164 23.13 -5.51 -20.52
C VAL A 164 23.02 -3.98 -20.48
N GLN A 165 23.56 -3.29 -21.49
CA GLN A 165 23.50 -1.83 -21.63
C GLN A 165 22.27 -1.34 -22.42
N GLU A 166 21.49 -2.24 -23.01
CA GLU A 166 20.31 -1.91 -23.82
C GLU A 166 19.02 -2.22 -23.08
N LYS A 167 18.07 -1.30 -23.19
CA LYS A 167 16.73 -1.44 -22.62
C LYS A 167 15.91 -2.36 -23.50
N VAL A 168 15.13 -3.24 -22.88
CA VAL A 168 14.10 -4.00 -23.57
C VAL A 168 13.04 -3.00 -24.07
N ASN A 169 12.74 -3.07 -25.35
CA ASN A 169 11.75 -2.23 -26.00
C ASN A 169 10.90 -3.00 -27.02
N MET A 170 11.13 -4.30 -27.18
CA MET A 170 10.42 -5.16 -28.13
C MET A 170 10.12 -6.53 -27.53
N TYR A 171 9.13 -7.20 -28.09
CA TYR A 171 8.79 -8.59 -27.79
C TYR A 171 8.88 -9.41 -29.07
N CYS A 172 9.61 -10.52 -29.00
CA CYS A 172 9.73 -11.48 -30.09
C CYS A 172 8.67 -12.58 -29.92
N ALA A 173 7.74 -12.68 -30.88
CA ALA A 173 6.69 -13.70 -30.83
C ALA A 173 7.23 -15.10 -31.11
N THR A 174 8.29 -15.20 -31.92
CA THR A 174 8.94 -16.48 -32.29
C THR A 174 9.59 -17.16 -31.09
N ASP A 175 10.33 -16.39 -30.27
CA ASP A 175 11.05 -16.92 -29.09
C ASP A 175 10.31 -16.68 -27.78
N GLN A 176 9.14 -16.03 -27.84
CA GLN A 176 8.33 -15.62 -26.69
C GLN A 176 9.13 -14.84 -25.64
N SER A 177 10.06 -14.00 -26.09
CA SER A 177 11.02 -13.31 -25.24
C SER A 177 11.02 -11.79 -25.43
N LEU A 178 11.34 -11.10 -24.35
CA LEU A 178 11.58 -9.66 -24.35
C LEU A 178 12.99 -9.38 -24.89
N VAL A 179 13.10 -8.50 -25.89
CA VAL A 179 14.34 -8.22 -26.62
C VAL A 179 14.57 -6.71 -26.78
N CYS A 180 15.82 -6.30 -26.99
CA CYS A 180 16.18 -4.92 -27.28
C CYS A 180 16.43 -4.68 -28.78
N SER A 181 16.64 -3.42 -29.16
CA SER A 181 17.00 -3.01 -30.53
C SER A 181 18.20 -3.77 -31.09
N LEU A 182 19.24 -4.03 -30.27
CA LEU A 182 20.42 -4.76 -30.73
C LEU A 182 20.14 -6.24 -31.00
N CYS A 183 19.25 -6.87 -30.23
CA CYS A 183 18.83 -8.25 -30.50
C CYS A 183 18.20 -8.40 -31.89
N LYS A 184 17.48 -7.38 -32.37
CA LYS A 184 16.89 -7.35 -33.72
C LYS A 184 17.87 -6.91 -34.81
N LEU A 185 18.76 -5.96 -34.52
CA LEU A 185 19.64 -5.40 -35.56
C LEU A 185 20.85 -6.28 -35.86
N VAL A 186 21.49 -6.81 -34.82
CA VAL A 186 22.76 -7.55 -34.90
C VAL A 186 22.74 -8.90 -34.16
N GLY A 187 21.73 -9.13 -33.33
CA GLY A 187 21.62 -10.32 -32.50
C GLY A 187 20.85 -11.48 -33.15
N LYS A 188 20.49 -12.45 -32.31
CA LYS A 188 19.86 -13.72 -32.69
C LYS A 188 18.43 -13.58 -33.24
N HIS A 189 17.80 -12.40 -33.11
CA HIS A 189 16.40 -12.17 -33.51
C HIS A 189 16.29 -11.35 -34.80
N LYS A 190 17.34 -11.33 -35.63
CA LYS A 190 17.40 -10.53 -36.86
C LYS A 190 16.27 -10.85 -37.84
N ASP A 191 15.97 -12.12 -38.00
CA ASP A 191 14.95 -12.61 -38.94
C ASP A 191 13.62 -12.92 -38.24
N HIS A 192 13.52 -12.68 -36.93
CA HIS A 192 12.31 -12.96 -36.17
C HIS A 192 11.34 -11.78 -36.18
N GLU A 193 10.05 -12.08 -36.10
CA GLU A 193 9.02 -11.05 -36.00
C GLU A 193 8.99 -10.49 -34.57
N VAL A 194 9.16 -9.17 -34.46
CA VAL A 194 9.21 -8.46 -33.19
C VAL A 194 8.21 -7.30 -33.21
N ALA A 195 7.54 -7.07 -32.09
CA ALA A 195 6.63 -5.95 -31.89
C ALA A 195 7.19 -5.01 -30.81
N ALA A 196 7.03 -3.70 -31.00
CA ALA A 196 7.43 -2.73 -29.98
C ALA A 196 6.55 -2.87 -28.73
N VAL A 197 7.18 -2.84 -27.55
CA VAL A 197 6.48 -2.87 -26.26
C VAL A 197 6.89 -1.64 -25.48
N SER A 198 5.92 -0.81 -25.14
CA SER A 198 6.11 0.26 -24.15
C SER A 198 6.03 -0.35 -22.76
N LEU A 199 7.18 -0.75 -22.21
CA LEU A 199 7.27 -1.24 -20.82
C LEU A 199 7.22 -0.07 -19.82
N LEU A 200 6.09 0.63 -19.81
CA LEU A 200 5.62 1.29 -18.59
C LEU A 200 4.82 0.23 -17.84
N VAL A 201 5.53 -0.55 -17.01
CA VAL A 201 4.87 -1.53 -16.15
C VAL A 201 4.25 -0.76 -14.99
N ASP A 202 3.04 -0.26 -15.18
CA ASP A 202 2.15 0.03 -14.06
C ASP A 202 1.87 -1.31 -13.38
N VAL A 203 2.65 -1.65 -12.36
CA VAL A 203 2.36 -2.77 -11.46
C VAL A 203 1.14 -2.36 -10.63
N SER A 204 -0.04 -2.42 -11.24
CA SER A 204 -1.32 -2.52 -10.55
C SER A 204 -1.52 -3.99 -10.20
N PRO A 205 -1.52 -4.39 -8.92
CA PRO A 205 -1.79 -5.78 -8.58
C PRO A 205 -3.28 -6.07 -8.77
N ALA A 206 -3.57 -7.09 -9.56
CA ALA A 206 -4.83 -7.83 -9.54
C ALA A 206 -4.81 -8.85 -8.40
#